data_AF-A0A7S0SVU6-F1
#
_entry.id   AF-A0A7S0SVU6-F1
#
_cell.length_a   1.000
_cell.length_b   1.000
_cell.length_c   1.000
_cell.angle_alpha   90.00
_cell.angle_beta   90.00
_cell.angle_gamma   90.00
#
_symmetry.space_group_name_H-M   'P 1'
#
loop_
_entity.id
_entity.type
_entity.pdbx_description
1 polymer ?
#
loop_
_entity_poly.entity_id
_entity_poly.type
_entity_poly.pdbx_seq_one_letter_code
_entity_poly.pdbx_strand_id
1 'polypeptide(L)'
;EEILQDFKKSKDINGDINNDKDKWSVVILRYFNPVGAHPSGRIGEDPNGIPNNLMPFVSQVAVGRRPKLSIFGNDYPTHDGTGVRDYIHVMDLAEGHVAAIKYIQPIDQINRGLSKYDDYAIGDGHDKLSIFNLGTGKGCSVLDMVRAMESACGKEIPYEIVPRREGDIAVCYADTTKAKEVLHWSASRSLQDMCTG
;
A
#
# COMPACT_ATOMS: atom_id res chain seq x y z
N GLU A 1 5.98 5.69 15.74
CA GLU A 1 5.30 6.36 16.87
C GLU A 1 6.00 7.63 17.32
N GLU A 2 7.32 7.72 17.18
CA GLU A 2 8.14 8.89 17.56
C GLU A 2 7.80 10.18 16.78
N ILE A 3 7.64 10.11 15.45
CA ILE A 3 7.23 11.26 14.60
C ILE A 3 5.89 11.88 15.05
N LEU A 4 4.95 11.03 15.48
CA LEU A 4 3.64 11.44 15.99
C LEU A 4 3.74 12.10 17.37
N GLN A 5 4.66 11.64 18.20
CA GLN A 5 4.96 12.29 19.47
C GLN A 5 5.65 13.62 19.24
N ASP A 6 6.58 13.74 18.30
CA ASP A 6 7.27 14.99 17.98
C ASP A 6 6.34 16.03 17.37
N PHE A 7 5.39 15.63 16.53
CA PHE A 7 4.36 16.54 16.01
C PHE A 7 3.43 17.06 17.13
N LYS A 8 3.15 16.21 18.13
CA LYS A 8 2.38 16.60 19.32
C LYS A 8 3.23 17.39 20.34
N LYS A 9 4.52 17.12 20.43
CA LYS A 9 5.49 17.67 21.40
C LYS A 9 6.24 18.90 20.91
N SER A 10 6.17 19.27 19.62
CA SER A 10 6.80 20.50 19.13
C SER A 10 6.20 21.70 19.87
N LYS A 11 6.88 22.08 20.94
CA LYS A 11 6.94 23.42 21.48
C LYS A 11 8.21 24.01 20.87
N ASP A 12 8.01 25.03 20.06
CA ASP A 12 8.97 26.01 19.57
C ASP A 12 10.44 25.74 19.91
N ILE A 13 11.19 25.28 18.92
CA ILE A 13 12.65 25.24 18.99
C ILE A 13 13.30 26.62 18.84
N ASN A 14 12.55 27.72 18.78
CA ASN A 14 13.04 29.08 19.03
C ASN A 14 11.82 29.96 19.32
N GLY A 15 11.78 30.58 20.51
CA GLY A 15 10.63 31.28 21.07
C GLY A 15 10.26 32.60 20.38
N ASP A 16 10.01 32.58 19.07
CA ASP A 16 9.38 33.71 18.37
C ASP A 16 8.82 33.31 16.99
N ILE A 17 7.76 32.48 16.96
CA ILE A 17 6.81 32.43 15.82
C ILE A 17 5.42 32.13 16.38
N ASN A 18 4.48 33.03 16.10
CA ASN A 18 3.03 32.85 16.30
C ASN A 18 2.56 31.40 16.13
N ASN A 19 1.80 30.88 17.11
CA ASN A 19 0.87 29.73 17.08
C ASN A 19 0.58 29.08 15.69
N ASP A 20 1.57 28.44 15.06
CA ASP A 20 1.47 27.95 13.67
C ASP A 20 0.84 26.54 13.56
N LYS A 21 0.46 25.94 14.69
CA LYS A 21 -0.29 24.67 14.77
C LYS A 21 -1.68 24.75 14.15
N ASP A 22 -2.16 25.95 13.83
CA ASP A 22 -3.45 26.19 13.16
C ASP A 22 -3.36 26.17 11.63
N LYS A 23 -2.16 26.03 11.03
CA LYS A 23 -1.97 26.09 9.57
C LYS A 23 -1.73 24.75 8.87
N TRP A 24 -1.46 23.68 9.61
CA TRP A 24 -1.06 22.40 9.03
C TRP A 24 -2.17 21.36 9.11
N SER A 25 -2.45 20.72 7.98
CA SER A 25 -3.24 19.49 7.88
C SER A 25 -2.30 18.33 7.57
N VAL A 26 -2.29 17.32 8.44
CA VAL A 26 -1.41 16.14 8.32
C VAL A 26 -2.25 14.89 8.09
N VAL A 27 -1.92 14.16 7.04
CA VAL A 27 -2.47 12.82 6.79
C VAL A 27 -1.35 11.80 6.83
N ILE A 28 -1.48 10.81 7.71
CA ILE A 28 -0.59 9.65 7.79
C ILE A 28 -1.27 8.47 7.10
N LEU A 29 -0.71 8.06 5.98
CA LEU A 29 -1.14 6.87 5.25
C LEU A 29 -0.24 5.70 5.63
N ARG A 30 -0.82 4.68 6.26
CA ARG A 30 -0.14 3.43 6.63
C ARG A 30 -0.41 2.41 5.54
N TYR A 31 0.61 2.10 4.74
CA TYR A 31 0.50 1.12 3.68
C TYR A 31 0.73 -0.29 4.21
N PHE A 32 0.12 -1.25 3.53
CA PHE A 32 0.43 -2.67 3.71
C PHE A 32 1.46 -3.10 2.68
N ASN A 33 1.13 -3.99 1.73
CA ASN A 33 2.11 -4.53 0.78
C ASN A 33 1.75 -4.07 -0.64
N PRO A 34 2.22 -2.89 -1.09
CA PRO A 34 1.97 -2.43 -2.45
C PRO A 34 2.66 -3.32 -3.48
N VAL A 35 1.93 -3.66 -4.54
CA VAL A 35 2.39 -4.55 -5.62
C VAL A 35 1.75 -4.15 -6.97
N GLY A 36 2.22 -4.77 -8.05
CA GLY A 36 1.72 -4.53 -9.40
C GLY A 36 2.44 -3.38 -10.12
N ALA A 37 1.89 -2.98 -11.26
CA ALA A 37 2.51 -2.03 -12.17
C ALA A 37 1.46 -1.10 -12.79
N HIS A 38 1.91 -0.07 -13.51
CA HIS A 38 1.00 0.75 -14.30
C HIS A 38 0.49 -0.06 -15.52
N PRO A 39 -0.82 -0.05 -15.84
CA PRO A 39 -1.43 -0.90 -16.89
C PRO A 39 -0.82 -0.77 -18.30
N SER A 40 -0.06 0.30 -18.55
CA SER A 40 0.70 0.46 -19.78
C SER A 40 1.84 -0.54 -19.97
N GLY A 41 2.28 -1.24 -18.90
CA GLY A 41 3.49 -2.07 -18.89
C GLY A 41 4.81 -1.28 -18.97
N ARG A 42 4.76 0.05 -18.95
CA ARG A 42 5.94 0.94 -19.11
C ARG A 42 6.57 1.39 -17.80
N ILE A 43 5.86 1.20 -16.68
CA ILE A 43 6.30 1.63 -15.35
C ILE A 43 5.88 0.55 -14.35
N GLY A 44 6.84 0.05 -13.58
CA GLY A 44 6.65 -0.97 -12.56
C GLY A 44 7.80 -0.96 -11.56
N GLU A 45 7.78 -1.88 -10.60
CA GLU A 45 8.84 -2.00 -9.60
C GLU A 45 10.11 -2.64 -10.20
N ASP A 46 11.23 -1.92 -10.16
CA ASP A 46 12.54 -2.41 -10.62
C ASP A 46 13.63 -2.08 -9.58
N PRO A 47 13.71 -2.85 -8.46
CA PRO A 47 14.67 -2.56 -7.41
C PRO A 47 16.09 -2.96 -7.82
N ASN A 48 17.07 -2.18 -7.37
CA ASN A 48 18.47 -2.52 -7.57
C ASN A 48 18.86 -3.79 -6.80
N GLY A 49 19.59 -4.69 -7.45
CA GLY A 49 20.13 -5.89 -6.82
C GLY A 49 19.11 -7.01 -6.62
N ILE A 50 19.16 -7.69 -5.47
CA ILE A 50 18.22 -8.76 -5.13
C ILE A 50 17.00 -8.13 -4.47
N PRO A 51 15.78 -8.31 -5.04
CA PRO A 51 14.58 -7.77 -4.43
C PRO A 51 14.36 -8.35 -3.03
N ASN A 52 14.04 -7.51 -2.07
CA ASN A 52 13.65 -7.94 -0.73
C ASN A 52 12.15 -8.29 -0.62
N ASN A 53 11.34 -7.71 -1.51
CA ASN A 53 9.89 -7.87 -1.54
C ASN A 53 9.49 -9.05 -2.43
N LEU A 54 8.36 -9.69 -2.08
CA LEU A 54 7.87 -10.88 -2.76
C LEU A 54 7.60 -10.64 -4.25
N MET A 55 6.75 -9.66 -4.57
CA MET A 55 6.29 -9.41 -5.94
C MET A 55 7.41 -9.21 -6.98
N PRO A 56 8.39 -8.31 -6.78
CA PRO A 56 9.48 -8.14 -7.73
C PRO A 56 10.36 -9.40 -7.84
N PHE A 57 10.52 -10.16 -6.75
CA PHE A 57 11.25 -11.42 -6.79
C PHE A 57 10.51 -12.48 -7.63
N VAL A 58 9.22 -12.69 -7.37
CA VAL A 58 8.36 -13.63 -8.11
C VAL A 58 8.32 -13.26 -9.60
N SER A 59 8.19 -11.97 -9.91
CA SER A 59 8.21 -11.47 -11.29
C SER A 59 9.55 -11.75 -11.98
N GLN A 60 10.68 -11.60 -11.27
CA GLN A 60 12.01 -11.94 -11.81
C GLN A 60 12.17 -13.46 -12.07
N VAL A 61 11.55 -14.32 -11.27
CA VAL A 61 11.50 -15.77 -11.54
C VAL A 61 10.66 -16.06 -12.79
N ALA A 62 9.48 -15.43 -12.92
CA ALA A 62 8.58 -15.62 -14.06
C ALA A 62 9.23 -15.28 -15.42
N VAL A 63 10.09 -14.25 -15.45
CA VAL A 63 10.84 -13.85 -16.65
C VAL A 63 12.21 -14.53 -16.78
N GLY A 64 12.53 -15.49 -15.90
CA GLY A 64 13.77 -16.28 -15.95
C GLY A 64 15.04 -15.53 -15.53
N ARG A 65 14.92 -14.34 -14.92
CA ARG A 65 16.07 -13.62 -14.32
C ARG A 65 16.56 -14.30 -13.04
N ARG A 66 15.73 -15.13 -12.40
CA ARG A 66 16.07 -15.92 -11.22
C ARG A 66 15.62 -17.37 -11.38
N PRO A 67 16.36 -18.34 -10.81
CA PRO A 67 16.05 -19.74 -10.98
C PRO A 67 14.80 -20.20 -10.20
N LYS A 68 14.59 -19.67 -8.99
CA LYS A 68 13.47 -20.04 -8.10
C LYS A 68 13.24 -18.98 -7.02
N LEU A 69 12.04 -18.99 -6.45
CA LEU A 69 11.65 -18.24 -5.25
C LEU A 69 11.99 -19.03 -3.98
N SER A 70 12.44 -18.36 -2.92
CA SER A 70 12.51 -18.95 -1.58
C SER A 70 11.31 -18.48 -0.74
N ILE A 71 10.50 -19.43 -0.25
CA ILE A 71 9.35 -19.17 0.61
C ILE A 71 9.74 -19.45 2.06
N PHE A 72 9.72 -18.42 2.90
CA PHE A 72 10.17 -18.49 4.28
C PHE A 72 9.07 -19.03 5.21
N GLY A 73 9.14 -20.32 5.54
CA GLY A 73 8.21 -21.00 6.43
C GLY A 73 6.95 -21.56 5.73
N ASN A 74 6.52 -22.72 6.20
CA ASN A 74 5.31 -23.43 5.74
C ASN A 74 4.48 -23.99 6.91
N ASP A 75 4.71 -23.49 8.11
CA ASP A 75 4.16 -23.95 9.38
C ASP A 75 3.46 -22.82 10.16
N TYR A 76 3.18 -21.68 9.51
CA TYR A 76 2.36 -20.62 10.12
C TYR A 76 0.92 -21.08 10.29
N PRO A 77 0.19 -20.58 11.31
CA PRO A 77 -1.24 -20.88 11.50
C PRO A 77 -2.11 -20.13 10.47
N THR A 78 -1.97 -20.49 9.20
CA THR A 78 -2.64 -19.91 8.02
C THR A 78 -3.20 -21.04 7.14
N HIS A 79 -3.98 -20.74 6.11
CA HIS A 79 -4.68 -21.77 5.33
C HIS A 79 -3.76 -22.70 4.54
N ASP A 80 -2.53 -22.29 4.23
CA ASP A 80 -1.55 -23.11 3.50
C ASP A 80 -0.16 -23.15 4.17
N GLY A 81 -0.06 -22.67 5.41
CA GLY A 81 1.17 -22.68 6.18
C GLY A 81 2.14 -21.53 5.87
N THR A 82 1.90 -20.74 4.82
CA THR A 82 2.80 -19.62 4.44
C THR A 82 2.32 -18.27 4.95
N GLY A 83 3.21 -17.27 5.00
CA GLY A 83 2.86 -15.94 5.53
C GLY A 83 1.71 -15.27 4.76
N VAL A 84 0.73 -14.71 5.47
CA VAL A 84 -0.42 -14.00 4.89
C VAL A 84 -0.23 -12.49 5.04
N ARG A 85 -0.46 -11.77 3.95
CA ARG A 85 -0.28 -10.31 3.84
C ARG A 85 -1.44 -9.69 3.07
N ASP A 86 -1.76 -8.44 3.39
CA ASP A 86 -2.65 -7.62 2.58
C ASP A 86 -1.86 -6.97 1.45
N TYR A 87 -2.07 -7.46 0.23
CA TYR A 87 -1.50 -6.91 -0.99
C TYR A 87 -2.46 -5.90 -1.59
N ILE A 88 -1.95 -4.71 -1.91
CA ILE A 88 -2.71 -3.63 -2.53
C ILE A 88 -2.08 -3.27 -3.87
N HIS A 89 -2.89 -3.09 -4.91
CA HIS A 89 -2.38 -2.68 -6.20
C HIS A 89 -1.83 -1.25 -6.13
N VAL A 90 -0.65 -1.01 -6.70
CA VAL A 90 0.06 0.28 -6.61
C VAL A 90 -0.79 1.45 -7.16
N MET A 91 -1.59 1.20 -8.20
CA MET A 91 -2.57 2.18 -8.71
C MET A 91 -3.72 2.48 -7.75
N ASP A 92 -4.27 1.49 -7.03
CA ASP A 92 -5.27 1.77 -5.98
C ASP A 92 -4.62 2.61 -4.87
N LEU A 93 -3.39 2.28 -4.50
CA LEU A 93 -2.64 3.04 -3.50
C LEU A 93 -2.41 4.49 -3.96
N ALA A 94 -2.04 4.71 -5.22
CA ALA A 94 -1.88 6.05 -5.79
C ALA A 94 -3.21 6.84 -5.79
N GLU A 95 -4.32 6.20 -6.16
CA GLU A 95 -5.68 6.77 -6.08
C GLU A 95 -6.05 7.13 -4.63
N GLY A 96 -5.61 6.33 -3.65
CA GLY A 96 -5.79 6.61 -2.23
C GLY A 96 -5.05 7.86 -1.75
N HIS A 97 -3.88 8.16 -2.34
CA HIS A 97 -3.18 9.43 -2.08
C HIS A 97 -3.94 10.61 -2.66
N VAL A 98 -4.50 10.49 -3.85
CA VAL A 98 -5.33 11.54 -4.46
C VAL A 98 -6.55 11.83 -3.59
N ALA A 99 -7.22 10.78 -3.08
CA ALA A 99 -8.34 10.93 -2.15
C ALA A 99 -7.92 11.63 -0.86
N ALA A 100 -6.76 11.27 -0.28
CA ALA A 100 -6.22 11.93 0.91
C ALA A 100 -5.88 13.42 0.68
N ILE A 101 -5.35 13.78 -0.49
CA ILE A 101 -5.09 15.18 -0.87
C ILE A 101 -6.41 15.95 -1.01
N LYS A 102 -7.40 15.38 -1.70
CA LYS A 102 -8.74 15.99 -1.83
C LYS A 102 -9.41 16.20 -0.47
N TYR A 103 -9.22 15.27 0.47
CA TYR A 103 -9.74 15.37 1.83
C TYR A 103 -9.17 16.56 2.62
N ILE A 104 -7.89 16.91 2.45
CA ILE A 104 -7.25 18.02 3.19
C ILE A 104 -7.29 19.37 2.46
N GLN A 105 -7.68 19.41 1.19
CA GLN A 105 -7.72 20.65 0.43
C GLN A 105 -8.95 21.50 0.80
N PRO A 106 -8.77 22.79 1.11
CA PRO A 106 -9.89 23.70 1.35
C PRO A 106 -10.73 23.89 0.07
N ILE A 107 -12.05 23.96 0.24
CA ILE A 107 -13.06 24.17 -0.82
C ILE A 107 -12.70 25.32 -1.79
N ASP A 108 -12.04 26.39 -1.33
CA ASP A 108 -11.72 27.57 -2.13
C ASP A 108 -10.56 27.40 -3.13
N GLN A 109 -9.68 26.40 -2.99
CA GLN A 109 -8.51 26.23 -3.85
C GLN A 109 -8.71 25.24 -5.02
N ILE A 110 -9.68 24.32 -4.91
CA ILE A 110 -9.98 23.30 -5.93
C ILE A 110 -10.67 23.91 -7.17
N ASN A 111 -11.45 24.99 -6.97
CA ASN A 111 -12.24 25.64 -8.03
C ASN A 111 -11.43 26.42 -9.08
N ARG A 112 -10.10 26.50 -8.98
CA ARG A 112 -9.25 27.22 -9.95
C ARG A 112 -8.66 26.37 -11.09
N GLY A 113 -8.94 25.06 -11.14
CA GLY A 113 -8.38 24.22 -12.20
C GLY A 113 -8.98 22.83 -12.42
N LEU A 114 -9.98 22.40 -11.65
CA LEU A 114 -10.62 21.09 -11.85
C LEU A 114 -11.92 21.25 -12.64
N SER A 115 -12.01 20.51 -13.75
CA SER A 115 -13.17 20.55 -14.62
C SER A 115 -14.35 19.83 -13.94
N LYS A 116 -15.57 20.29 -14.26
CA LYS A 116 -16.93 19.88 -13.84
C LYS A 116 -17.30 18.37 -13.82
N TYR A 117 -16.34 17.45 -13.83
CA TYR A 117 -16.54 15.99 -13.83
C TYR A 117 -16.09 15.29 -12.55
N ASP A 118 -15.52 16.02 -11.58
CA ASP A 118 -14.99 15.45 -10.32
C ASP A 118 -15.96 15.65 -9.14
N ASP A 119 -17.03 14.87 -9.11
CA ASP A 119 -18.10 14.92 -8.09
C ASP A 119 -17.74 14.12 -6.81
N TYR A 120 -16.52 14.32 -6.29
CA TYR A 120 -16.06 13.72 -5.04
C TYR A 120 -16.22 14.72 -3.89
N ALA A 121 -16.78 14.26 -2.76
CA ALA A 121 -17.03 15.07 -1.57
C ALA A 121 -15.78 15.88 -1.17
N ILE A 122 -15.94 17.21 -1.17
CA ILE A 122 -14.89 18.15 -0.77
C ILE A 122 -14.93 18.27 0.75
N GLY A 123 -13.82 17.99 1.41
CA GLY A 123 -13.69 18.12 2.87
C GLY A 123 -13.84 19.58 3.31
N ASP A 124 -14.56 19.80 4.39
CA ASP A 124 -14.73 21.08 5.11
C ASP A 124 -13.52 21.45 6.00
N GLY A 125 -12.40 20.72 5.87
CA GLY A 125 -11.23 20.87 6.73
C GLY A 125 -11.33 20.07 8.05
N HIS A 126 -11.77 18.81 7.99
CA HIS A 126 -11.76 17.90 9.13
C HIS A 126 -10.34 17.59 9.66
N ASP A 127 -10.24 17.39 10.99
CA ASP A 127 -9.09 17.03 11.83
C ASP A 127 -7.68 17.31 11.29
N LYS A 128 -6.95 18.22 11.95
CA LYS A 128 -5.54 18.59 11.66
C LYS A 128 -4.57 17.42 11.55
N LEU A 129 -4.91 16.27 12.13
CA LEU A 129 -4.15 15.04 12.01
C LEU A 129 -5.12 13.87 11.78
N SER A 130 -5.01 13.25 10.61
CA SER A 130 -5.77 12.05 10.25
C SER A 130 -4.84 10.89 9.91
N ILE A 131 -5.18 9.70 10.38
CA ILE A 131 -4.45 8.45 10.10
C ILE A 131 -5.39 7.50 9.36
N PHE A 132 -4.92 6.93 8.25
CA PHE A 132 -5.65 5.95 7.44
C PHE A 132 -4.76 4.74 7.13
N ASN A 133 -5.34 3.55 7.21
CA ASN A 133 -4.73 2.34 6.66
C ASN A 133 -5.16 2.21 5.20
N LEU A 134 -4.20 2.07 4.28
CA LEU A 134 -4.48 1.80 2.88
C LEU A 134 -4.07 0.36 2.55
N GLY A 135 -5.08 -0.46 2.32
CA GLY A 135 -4.98 -1.88 1.98
C GLY A 135 -6.27 -2.34 1.31
N THR A 136 -6.41 -3.64 1.11
CA THR A 136 -7.64 -4.27 0.61
C THR A 136 -8.51 -4.80 1.74
N GLY A 137 -7.94 -5.00 2.93
CA GLY A 137 -8.55 -5.72 4.04
C GLY A 137 -8.67 -7.23 3.82
N LYS A 138 -8.04 -7.76 2.77
CA LYS A 138 -8.03 -9.19 2.42
C LYS A 138 -6.60 -9.70 2.54
N GLY A 139 -6.41 -10.77 3.32
CA GLY A 139 -5.14 -11.47 3.39
C GLY A 139 -4.97 -12.44 2.23
N CYS A 140 -3.80 -12.46 1.60
CA CYS A 140 -3.37 -13.49 0.67
C CYS A 140 -2.05 -14.09 1.15
N SER A 141 -1.89 -15.41 1.02
CA SER A 141 -0.65 -16.08 1.37
C SER A 141 0.44 -15.87 0.31
N VAL A 142 1.66 -16.32 0.60
CA VAL A 142 2.75 -16.36 -0.39
C VAL A 142 2.37 -17.28 -1.54
N LEU A 143 1.76 -18.44 -1.26
CA LEU A 143 1.36 -19.39 -2.31
C LEU A 143 0.17 -18.87 -3.13
N ASP A 144 -0.73 -18.07 -2.56
CA ASP A 144 -1.78 -17.41 -3.34
C ASP A 144 -1.19 -16.45 -4.38
N MET A 145 -0.16 -15.67 -4.01
CA MET A 145 0.58 -14.81 -4.93
C MET A 145 1.28 -15.63 -6.03
N VAL A 146 1.92 -16.76 -5.67
CA VAL A 146 2.55 -17.66 -6.64
C VAL A 146 1.52 -18.15 -7.66
N ARG A 147 0.38 -18.66 -7.21
CA ARG A 147 -0.70 -19.15 -8.10
C ARG A 147 -1.25 -18.05 -9.01
N ALA A 148 -1.42 -16.83 -8.48
CA ALA A 148 -1.88 -15.69 -9.27
C ALA A 148 -0.87 -15.29 -10.35
N MET A 149 0.43 -15.33 -10.04
CA MET A 149 1.48 -15.10 -11.02
C MET A 149 1.54 -16.22 -12.07
N GLU A 150 1.45 -17.49 -11.67
CA GLU A 150 1.43 -18.63 -12.60
C GLU A 150 0.29 -18.50 -13.61
N SER A 151 -0.90 -18.16 -13.10
CA SER A 151 -2.08 -17.85 -13.91
C SER A 151 -1.84 -16.68 -14.88
N ALA A 152 -1.19 -15.60 -14.42
CA ALA A 152 -0.92 -14.41 -15.24
C ALA A 152 0.13 -14.66 -16.34
N CYS A 153 1.22 -15.36 -16.02
CA CYS A 153 2.33 -15.58 -16.96
C CYS A 153 2.22 -16.86 -17.79
N GLY A 154 1.28 -17.75 -17.46
CA GLY A 154 1.08 -19.03 -18.12
C GLY A 154 2.23 -20.03 -17.93
N LYS A 155 3.03 -19.86 -16.87
CA LYS A 155 4.20 -20.70 -16.53
C LYS A 155 4.17 -21.06 -15.06
N GLU A 156 4.68 -22.23 -14.72
CA GLU A 156 4.96 -22.57 -13.32
C GLU A 156 6.07 -21.66 -12.77
N ILE A 157 5.95 -21.28 -11.49
CA ILE A 157 6.96 -20.50 -10.78
C ILE A 157 7.72 -21.45 -9.86
N PRO A 158 8.99 -21.79 -10.16
CA PRO A 158 9.78 -22.64 -9.29
C PRO A 158 9.98 -21.98 -7.93
N TYR A 159 9.74 -22.73 -6.86
CA TYR A 159 10.01 -22.27 -5.50
C TYR A 159 10.56 -23.38 -4.61
N GLU A 160 11.17 -22.98 -3.50
CA GLU A 160 11.56 -23.87 -2.41
C GLU A 160 11.06 -23.32 -1.08
N ILE A 161 10.68 -24.21 -0.16
CA ILE A 161 10.41 -23.82 1.23
C ILE A 161 11.73 -23.77 1.99
N VAL A 162 12.00 -22.66 2.66
CA VAL A 162 13.16 -22.45 3.53
C VAL A 162 12.69 -22.14 4.95
N PRO A 163 13.58 -22.18 5.98
CA PRO A 163 13.22 -21.78 7.34
C PRO A 163 12.62 -20.37 7.39
N ARG A 164 11.82 -20.09 8.44
CA ARG A 164 11.24 -18.75 8.65
C ARG A 164 12.32 -17.69 8.72
N ARG A 165 12.02 -16.51 8.21
CA ARG A 165 12.85 -15.33 8.41
C ARG A 165 12.56 -14.75 9.79
N GLU A 166 13.61 -14.39 10.52
CA GLU A 166 13.46 -13.75 11.83
C GLU A 166 12.68 -12.43 11.69
N GLY A 167 11.68 -12.22 12.55
CA GLY A 167 10.81 -11.05 12.54
C GLY A 167 9.54 -11.17 11.68
N ASP A 168 9.38 -12.24 10.89
CA ASP A 168 8.15 -12.45 10.11
C ASP A 168 6.96 -12.85 11.00
N ILE A 169 5.87 -12.10 10.86
CA ILE A 169 4.58 -12.43 11.48
C ILE A 169 3.72 -13.30 10.56
N ALA A 170 2.85 -14.12 11.16
CA ALA A 170 2.00 -15.05 10.42
C ALA A 170 0.98 -14.34 9.52
N VAL A 171 0.27 -13.34 10.06
CA VAL A 171 -0.85 -12.68 9.39
C VAL A 171 -0.84 -11.18 9.71
N CYS A 172 -0.99 -10.34 8.68
CA CYS A 172 -1.20 -8.90 8.84
C CYS A 172 -2.02 -8.35 7.67
N TYR A 173 -3.18 -7.77 7.97
CA TYR A 173 -4.04 -7.12 6.98
C TYR A 173 -4.75 -5.89 7.57
N ALA A 174 -5.22 -5.01 6.68
CA ALA A 174 -5.74 -3.71 7.04
C ALA A 174 -7.19 -3.75 7.52
N ASP A 175 -7.53 -3.00 8.57
CA ASP A 175 -8.87 -2.45 8.69
C ASP A 175 -8.92 -1.14 7.89
N THR A 176 -9.69 -1.14 6.80
CA THR A 176 -9.81 -0.04 5.82
C THR A 176 -11.11 0.76 5.97
N THR A 177 -11.92 0.45 7.00
CA THR A 177 -13.26 1.04 7.21
C THR A 177 -13.20 2.57 7.20
N LYS A 178 -12.25 3.15 7.94
CA LYS A 178 -12.08 4.61 8.01
C LYS A 178 -11.74 5.25 6.66
N ALA A 179 -10.91 4.60 5.83
CA ALA A 179 -10.57 5.13 4.51
C ALA A 179 -11.80 5.12 3.59
N LYS A 180 -12.62 4.06 3.67
CA LYS A 180 -13.88 3.96 2.92
C LYS A 180 -14.90 5.01 3.36
N GLU A 181 -15.09 5.21 4.65
CA GLU A 181 -16.11 6.12 5.18
C GLU A 181 -15.73 7.60 5.02
N VAL A 182 -14.46 7.93 5.24
CA VAL A 182 -13.99 9.34 5.30
C VAL A 182 -13.38 9.81 3.99
N LEU A 183 -12.57 8.98 3.33
CA LEU A 183 -11.94 9.34 2.05
C LEU A 183 -12.79 8.93 0.84
N HIS A 184 -13.90 8.22 1.06
CA HIS A 184 -14.69 7.59 0.00
C HIS A 184 -13.84 6.73 -0.96
N TRP A 185 -12.78 6.13 -0.43
CA TRP A 185 -11.81 5.35 -1.19
C TRP A 185 -11.77 3.90 -0.71
N SER A 186 -11.68 2.97 -1.66
CA SER A 186 -11.43 1.55 -1.40
C SER A 186 -10.64 0.94 -2.55
N ALA A 187 -9.67 0.09 -2.26
CA ALA A 187 -8.96 -0.67 -3.29
C ALA A 187 -9.92 -1.55 -4.09
N SER A 188 -9.78 -1.54 -5.42
CA SER A 188 -10.71 -2.17 -6.35
C SER A 188 -10.09 -3.34 -7.12
N ARG A 189 -8.76 -3.37 -7.23
CA ARG A 189 -8.04 -4.34 -8.05
C ARG A 189 -7.78 -5.62 -7.27
N SER A 190 -7.92 -6.75 -7.96
CA SER A 190 -7.73 -8.09 -7.42
C SER A 190 -6.26 -8.49 -7.39
N LEU A 191 -5.95 -9.58 -6.68
CA LEU A 191 -4.61 -10.19 -6.74
C LEU A 191 -4.20 -10.56 -8.17
N GLN A 192 -5.17 -10.98 -9.00
CA GLN A 192 -4.91 -11.30 -10.41
C GLN A 192 -4.52 -10.06 -11.21
N ASP A 193 -5.18 -8.92 -10.97
CA ASP A 193 -4.83 -7.64 -11.62
C ASP A 193 -3.41 -7.21 -11.24
N MET A 194 -3.01 -7.43 -9.98
CA MET A 194 -1.67 -7.14 -9.49
C MET A 194 -0.58 -7.95 -10.23
N CYS A 195 -0.90 -9.15 -10.73
CA CYS A 195 0.04 -10.01 -11.45
C CYS A 195 0.04 -9.85 -12.97
N THR A 196 -0.95 -9.18 -13.56
CA THR A 196 -1.13 -9.14 -15.03
C THR A 196 -0.49 -7.91 -15.70
N GLY A 197 -0.07 -6.91 -14.91
CA GLY A 197 0.44 -5.61 -15.37
C GLY A 197 1.86 -5.58 -15.93
#